data_AF-A0A3B8ZA36-F1
#
_entry.id   AF-A0A3B8ZA36-F1
#
_cell.length_a   1.000
_cell.length_b   1.000
_cell.length_c   1.000
_cell.angle_alpha   90.00
_cell.angle_beta   90.00
_cell.angle_gamma   90.00
#
_symmetry.space_group_name_H-M   'P 1'
#
loop_
_entity.id
_entity.type
_entity.pdbx_description
1 polymer ?
#
loop_
_entity_poly.entity_id
_entity_poly.type
_entity_poly.pdbx_seq_one_letter_code
_entity_poly.pdbx_strand_id
1 'polypeptide(L)'
;MRYPPALKKDIVTALRQVETQLGKKFGARQNPLLVSVRSGARDSMPGMMDTILNLGLNDQTVEGLAEASGNPRFAWDCYRRFIQMYGNVVMGIHAKSEEEEDPFHEALEKLKKSLAITSDTELTMEHLKDLVKQYKALIAKLTREAFPQDVMQQLWGALGAVLGSWKNERAIIYRQQYGIPSEWGTAVNVQAMVFGNA
;
A
#
# COMPACT_ATOMS: atom_id res chain seq x y z
N MET A 1 11.24 5.40 15.44
CA MET A 1 12.38 4.75 14.74
C MET A 1 13.33 5.85 14.28
N ARG A 2 14.66 5.71 14.42
CA ARG A 2 15.63 6.72 13.96
C ARG A 2 16.36 6.16 12.75
N TYR A 3 16.31 6.88 11.62
CA TYR A 3 16.99 6.48 10.39
C TYR A 3 18.37 7.13 10.30
N PRO A 4 19.37 6.45 9.69
CA PRO A 4 20.64 7.08 9.36
C PRO A 4 20.43 8.31 8.45
N PRO A 5 21.13 9.43 8.66
CA PRO A 5 20.95 10.64 7.84
C PRO A 5 21.15 10.42 6.34
N ALA A 6 22.07 9.52 5.97
CA ALA A 6 22.37 9.18 4.58
C ALA A 6 21.20 8.47 3.86
N LEU A 7 20.37 7.70 4.59
CA LEU A 7 19.35 6.84 4.01
C LEU A 7 18.38 7.61 3.11
N LYS A 8 18.03 8.85 3.49
CA LYS A 8 17.14 9.69 2.67
C LYS A 8 17.72 10.00 1.31
N LYS A 9 19.02 10.30 1.24
CA LYS A 9 19.72 10.58 -0.01
C LYS A 9 19.83 9.31 -0.87
N ASP A 10 20.10 8.18 -0.24
CA ASP A 10 20.28 6.90 -0.92
C ASP A 10 18.97 6.42 -1.56
N ILE A 11 17.84 6.51 -0.85
CA ILE A 11 16.51 6.19 -1.38
C ILE A 11 16.18 7.05 -2.59
N VAL A 12 16.39 8.37 -2.49
CA VAL A 12 16.12 9.29 -3.63
C VAL A 12 17.02 8.97 -4.82
N THR A 13 18.29 8.61 -4.58
CA THR A 13 19.23 8.24 -5.64
C THR A 13 18.80 6.94 -6.32
N ALA A 14 18.42 5.92 -5.56
CA ALA A 14 17.94 4.65 -6.08
C ALA A 14 16.63 4.80 -6.87
N LEU A 15 15.67 5.58 -6.36
CA LEU A 15 14.43 5.87 -7.08
C LEU A 15 14.71 6.53 -8.43
N ARG A 16 15.61 7.51 -8.49
CA ARG A 16 15.99 8.17 -9.76
C ARG A 16 16.58 7.19 -10.78
N GLN A 17 17.32 6.18 -10.32
CA GLN A 17 17.84 5.14 -11.22
C GLN A 17 16.69 4.32 -11.82
N VAL A 18 15.70 3.93 -11.01
CA VAL A 18 14.50 3.22 -11.48
C VAL A 18 13.68 4.10 -12.44
N GLU A 19 13.47 5.37 -12.11
CA GLU A 19 12.80 6.35 -12.97
C GLU A 19 13.49 6.45 -14.33
N THR A 20 14.82 6.57 -14.34
CA THR A 20 15.63 6.68 -15.57
C THR A 20 15.52 5.41 -16.43
N GLN A 21 15.62 4.23 -15.81
CA GLN A 21 15.56 2.95 -16.52
C GLN A 21 14.19 2.70 -17.15
N LEU A 22 13.11 3.15 -16.51
CA LEU A 22 11.74 2.89 -16.94
C LEU A 22 11.10 4.05 -17.72
N GLY A 23 11.75 5.22 -17.76
CA GLY A 23 11.17 6.44 -18.35
C GLY A 23 9.92 6.92 -17.61
N LYS A 24 9.76 6.55 -16.34
CA LYS A 24 8.61 6.89 -15.47
C LYS A 24 9.05 7.82 -14.36
N LYS A 25 8.12 8.53 -13.74
CA LYS A 25 8.44 9.45 -12.64
C LYS A 25 7.54 9.23 -11.41
N PHE A 26 8.15 9.11 -10.25
CA PHE A 26 7.47 8.82 -8.98
C PHE A 26 6.66 10.04 -8.56
N GLY A 27 5.34 9.86 -8.48
CA GLY A 27 4.39 10.93 -8.18
C GLY A 27 4.02 11.84 -9.36
N ALA A 28 4.51 11.57 -10.58
CA ALA A 28 4.08 12.32 -11.74
C ALA A 28 2.69 11.90 -12.21
N ARG A 29 1.85 12.87 -12.59
CA ARG A 29 0.56 12.56 -13.23
C ARG A 29 0.76 11.80 -14.54
N GLN A 30 1.65 12.26 -15.42
CA GLN A 30 1.91 11.58 -16.69
C GLN A 30 2.97 10.49 -16.50
N ASN A 31 2.68 9.28 -17.00
CA ASN A 31 3.52 8.09 -16.89
C ASN A 31 4.05 7.84 -15.45
N PRO A 32 3.14 7.64 -14.47
CA PRO A 32 3.52 7.48 -13.07
C PRO A 32 4.39 6.24 -12.84
N LEU A 33 5.46 6.39 -12.07
CA LEU A 33 6.13 5.26 -11.45
C LEU A 33 5.34 4.83 -10.21
N LEU A 34 4.90 3.57 -10.20
CA LEU A 34 4.31 2.92 -9.03
C LEU A 34 5.26 1.84 -8.56
N VAL A 35 5.34 1.63 -7.24
CA VAL A 35 6.23 0.65 -6.63
C VAL A 35 5.48 -0.27 -5.67
N SER A 36 6.03 -1.46 -5.45
CA SER A 36 5.73 -2.29 -4.30
C SER A 36 6.81 -2.15 -3.26
N VAL A 37 6.42 -2.28 -1.99
CA VAL A 37 7.30 -2.30 -0.83
C VAL A 37 7.06 -3.61 -0.10
N ARG A 38 8.10 -4.42 0.04
CA ARG A 38 8.02 -5.77 0.62
C ARG A 38 9.15 -5.97 1.61
N SER A 39 8.91 -6.72 2.65
CA SER A 39 9.99 -7.22 3.49
C SER A 39 10.94 -8.16 2.74
N GLY A 40 12.19 -8.19 3.16
CA GLY A 40 13.14 -9.24 2.81
C GLY A 40 13.87 -9.70 4.08
N ALA A 41 13.44 -10.80 4.69
CA ALA A 41 14.18 -11.42 5.77
C ALA A 41 15.24 -12.38 5.22
N ARG A 42 16.33 -12.58 5.95
CA ARG A 42 17.39 -13.54 5.60
C ARG A 42 16.84 -14.95 5.49
N ASP A 43 15.98 -15.32 6.43
CA ASP A 43 15.22 -16.57 6.41
C ASP A 43 13.78 -16.30 6.03
N SER A 44 13.17 -17.27 5.36
CA SER A 44 11.77 -17.17 4.91
C SER A 44 10.82 -17.18 6.11
N MET A 45 9.97 -16.16 6.19
CA MET A 45 8.91 -16.03 7.20
C MET A 45 7.55 -15.84 6.49
N PRO A 46 6.97 -16.91 5.89
CA PRO A 46 5.75 -16.81 5.10
C PRO A 46 4.55 -16.36 5.95
N GLY A 47 3.78 -15.40 5.42
CA GLY A 47 2.60 -14.85 6.11
C GLY A 47 2.89 -13.90 7.26
N MET A 48 4.15 -13.69 7.63
CA MET A 48 4.54 -12.89 8.79
C MET A 48 4.83 -11.42 8.45
N MET A 49 5.08 -11.15 7.17
CA MET A 49 5.61 -9.87 6.73
C MET A 49 4.67 -9.16 5.75
N ASP A 50 4.58 -7.84 5.92
CA ASP A 50 3.64 -7.03 5.17
C ASP A 50 4.18 -6.67 3.78
N THR A 51 3.25 -6.57 2.82
CA THR A 51 3.51 -6.12 1.45
C THR A 51 2.56 -4.99 1.13
N ILE A 52 3.09 -3.94 0.51
CA ILE A 52 2.31 -2.82 -0.01
C ILE A 52 2.49 -2.78 -1.53
N LEU A 53 1.40 -2.83 -2.29
CA LEU A 53 1.39 -2.71 -3.74
C LEU A 53 0.85 -1.35 -4.16
N ASN A 54 1.12 -0.94 -5.40
CA ASN A 54 0.58 0.28 -6.00
C ASN A 54 0.96 1.58 -5.27
N LEU A 55 2.05 1.58 -4.50
CA LEU A 55 2.55 2.75 -3.80
C LEU A 55 2.97 3.81 -4.82
N GLY A 56 2.53 5.05 -4.59
CA GLY A 56 2.65 6.14 -5.54
C GLY A 56 1.29 6.56 -6.14
N LEU A 57 0.22 5.79 -5.89
CA LEU A 57 -1.14 6.21 -6.26
C LEU A 57 -1.65 7.34 -5.34
N ASN A 58 -2.15 8.39 -5.97
CA ASN A 58 -2.81 9.53 -5.36
C ASN A 58 -3.89 10.06 -6.34
N ASP A 59 -4.59 11.13 -5.98
CA ASP A 59 -5.67 11.68 -6.83
C ASP A 59 -5.21 12.14 -8.22
N GLN A 60 -3.92 12.40 -8.41
CA GLN A 60 -3.36 12.79 -9.70
C GLN A 60 -2.80 11.60 -10.47
N THR A 61 -2.05 10.71 -9.82
CA THR A 61 -1.36 9.59 -10.46
C THR A 61 -2.32 8.46 -10.83
N VAL A 62 -3.49 8.34 -10.18
CA VAL A 62 -4.54 7.40 -10.59
C VAL A 62 -5.09 7.73 -11.97
N GLU A 63 -5.26 9.02 -12.28
CA GLU A 63 -5.69 9.45 -13.62
C GLU A 63 -4.60 9.17 -14.66
N GLY A 64 -3.33 9.37 -14.28
CA GLY A 64 -2.18 8.97 -15.08
C GLY A 64 -2.14 7.50 -15.41
N LEU A 65 -2.44 6.65 -14.42
CA LEU A 65 -2.53 5.22 -14.60
C LEU A 65 -3.71 4.85 -15.52
N ALA A 66 -4.87 5.51 -15.37
CA ALA A 66 -6.04 5.32 -16.22
C ALA A 66 -5.76 5.65 -17.69
N GLU A 67 -5.08 6.78 -17.93
CA GLU A 67 -4.65 7.21 -19.26
C GLU A 67 -3.64 6.22 -19.86
N ALA A 68 -2.63 5.81 -19.09
CA ALA A 68 -1.56 4.92 -19.55
C ALA A 68 -2.03 3.47 -19.79
N SER A 69 -3.01 2.98 -19.02
CA SER A 69 -3.57 1.63 -19.21
C SER A 69 -4.68 1.58 -20.25
N GLY A 70 -5.29 2.71 -20.60
CA GLY A 70 -6.53 2.75 -21.37
C GLY A 70 -7.72 2.13 -20.62
N ASN A 71 -7.57 1.87 -19.32
CA ASN A 71 -8.55 1.18 -18.48
C ASN A 71 -8.78 1.93 -17.16
N PRO A 72 -9.66 2.93 -17.15
CA PRO A 72 -9.92 3.74 -15.96
C PRO A 72 -10.47 2.92 -14.79
N ARG A 73 -11.34 1.94 -15.06
CA ARG A 73 -11.89 1.07 -14.00
C ARG A 73 -10.77 0.32 -13.27
N PHE A 74 -9.80 -0.23 -14.01
CA PHE A 74 -8.62 -0.85 -13.43
C PHE A 74 -7.81 0.11 -12.55
N ALA A 75 -7.52 1.33 -13.02
CA ALA A 75 -6.74 2.29 -12.25
C ALA A 75 -7.40 2.66 -10.91
N TRP A 76 -8.72 2.88 -10.93
CA TRP A 76 -9.50 3.18 -9.72
C TRP A 76 -9.65 1.97 -8.79
N ASP A 77 -9.69 0.74 -9.33
CA ASP A 77 -9.63 -0.49 -8.50
C ASP A 77 -8.24 -0.67 -7.86
N CYS A 78 -7.16 -0.36 -8.58
CA CYS A 78 -5.82 -0.32 -8.00
C CYS A 78 -5.74 0.72 -6.87
N TYR A 79 -6.38 1.88 -7.04
CA TYR A 79 -6.32 2.95 -6.05
C TYR A 79 -7.09 2.62 -4.78
N ARG A 80 -8.32 2.10 -4.86
CA ARG A 80 -9.06 1.68 -3.66
C ARG A 80 -8.35 0.56 -2.90
N ARG A 81 -7.77 -0.40 -3.61
CA ARG A 81 -6.95 -1.48 -2.99
C ARG A 81 -5.68 -0.94 -2.33
N PHE A 82 -5.02 0.04 -2.95
CA PHE A 82 -3.86 0.70 -2.35
C PHE A 82 -4.23 1.39 -1.05
N ILE A 83 -5.32 2.18 -1.05
CA ILE A 83 -5.78 2.90 0.15
C ILE A 83 -6.12 1.93 1.27
N GLN A 84 -6.83 0.84 0.98
CA GLN A 84 -7.12 -0.21 1.94
C GLN A 84 -5.84 -0.84 2.52
N MET A 85 -4.93 -1.30 1.65
CA MET A 85 -3.68 -1.94 2.09
C MET A 85 -2.80 -0.98 2.91
N TYR A 86 -2.64 0.26 2.46
CA TYR A 86 -1.83 1.25 3.16
C TYR A 86 -2.49 1.66 4.49
N GLY A 87 -3.82 1.84 4.50
CA GLY A 87 -4.58 2.12 5.70
C GLY A 87 -4.42 1.02 6.75
N ASN A 88 -4.48 -0.24 6.34
CA ASN A 88 -4.30 -1.40 7.20
C ASN A 88 -2.85 -1.51 7.73
N VAL A 89 -1.87 -1.59 6.81
CA VAL A 89 -0.48 -1.90 7.15
C VAL A 89 0.26 -0.72 7.78
N VAL A 90 0.07 0.49 7.23
CA VAL A 90 0.86 1.67 7.63
C VAL A 90 0.12 2.51 8.66
N MET A 91 -1.19 2.66 8.51
CA MET A 91 -2.01 3.51 9.39
C MET A 91 -2.74 2.74 10.49
N GLY A 92 -2.57 1.41 10.56
CA GLY A 92 -3.10 0.58 11.64
C GLY A 92 -4.62 0.43 11.64
N ILE A 93 -5.28 0.58 10.49
CA ILE A 93 -6.74 0.45 10.35
C ILE A 93 -7.08 -0.98 9.95
N HIS A 94 -7.35 -1.82 10.93
CA HIS A 94 -7.77 -3.21 10.75
C HIS A 94 -8.72 -3.63 11.87
N ALA A 95 -9.40 -4.75 11.70
CA ALA A 95 -10.19 -5.39 12.75
C ALA A 95 -9.32 -5.68 13.98
N LYS A 96 -9.77 -5.30 15.18
CA LYS A 96 -8.99 -5.48 16.42
C LYS A 96 -9.17 -6.85 17.06
N SER A 97 -10.20 -7.57 16.65
CA SER A 97 -10.52 -8.93 17.10
C SER A 97 -11.13 -9.72 15.94
N GLU A 98 -11.26 -11.04 16.10
CA GLU A 98 -11.91 -11.91 15.13
C GLU A 98 -13.42 -11.64 14.99
N GLU A 99 -14.02 -10.93 15.95
CA GLU A 99 -15.44 -10.58 15.97
C GLU A 99 -15.73 -9.26 15.23
N GLU A 100 -14.71 -8.44 15.00
CA GLU A 100 -14.83 -7.17 14.29
C GLU A 100 -14.61 -7.37 12.78
N GLU A 101 -15.44 -6.72 11.97
CA GLU A 101 -15.25 -6.69 10.52
C GLU A 101 -14.16 -5.67 10.14
N ASP A 102 -13.35 -5.97 9.12
CA ASP A 102 -12.37 -5.00 8.61
C ASP A 102 -13.11 -3.74 8.12
N PRO A 103 -12.75 -2.53 8.60
CA PRO A 103 -13.48 -1.30 8.29
C PRO A 103 -13.59 -0.99 6.79
N PHE A 104 -12.61 -1.39 5.98
CA PHE A 104 -12.65 -1.20 4.52
C PHE A 104 -13.54 -2.24 3.85
N HIS A 105 -13.57 -3.47 4.35
CA HIS A 105 -14.49 -4.51 3.89
C HIS A 105 -15.94 -4.12 4.19
N GLU A 106 -16.24 -3.66 5.40
CA GLU A 106 -17.58 -3.23 5.79
C GLU A 106 -18.10 -2.10 4.87
N ALA A 107 -17.25 -1.12 4.54
CA ALA A 107 -17.60 -0.03 3.63
C ALA A 107 -17.85 -0.53 2.18
N LEU A 108 -17.07 -1.49 1.70
CA LEU A 108 -17.26 -2.12 0.39
C LEU A 108 -18.57 -2.92 0.35
N GLU A 109 -18.86 -3.73 1.36
CA GLU A 109 -20.08 -4.53 1.43
C GLU A 109 -21.33 -3.65 1.53
N LYS A 110 -21.27 -2.54 2.29
CA LYS A 110 -22.37 -1.55 2.32
C LYS A 110 -22.64 -0.96 0.93
N LEU A 111 -21.59 -0.59 0.19
CA LEU A 111 -21.74 -0.08 -1.17
C LEU A 111 -22.36 -1.14 -2.09
N LYS A 112 -21.86 -2.38 -2.08
CA LYS A 112 -22.41 -3.48 -2.89
C LYS A 112 -23.88 -3.75 -2.59
N LYS A 113 -24.26 -3.80 -1.31
CA LYS A 113 -25.65 -3.95 -0.87
C LYS A 113 -26.54 -2.82 -1.38
N SER A 114 -26.06 -1.56 -1.32
CA SER A 114 -26.81 -0.40 -1.82
C SER A 114 -27.03 -0.42 -3.33
N LEU A 115 -26.15 -1.09 -4.06
CA LEU A 115 -26.21 -1.26 -5.51
C LEU A 115 -26.86 -2.58 -5.95
N ALA A 116 -27.29 -3.42 -5.00
CA ALA A 116 -27.82 -4.77 -5.24
C ALA A 116 -26.90 -5.67 -6.10
N ILE A 117 -25.58 -5.51 -5.96
CA ILE A 117 -24.56 -6.36 -6.60
C ILE A 117 -23.89 -7.29 -5.59
N THR A 118 -23.26 -8.34 -6.07
CA THR A 118 -22.62 -9.35 -5.20
C THR A 118 -21.11 -9.44 -5.41
N SER A 119 -20.63 -9.11 -6.61
CA SER A 119 -19.22 -9.18 -6.96
C SER A 119 -18.59 -7.80 -7.09
N ASP A 120 -17.36 -7.67 -6.59
CA ASP A 120 -16.49 -6.50 -6.81
C ASP A 120 -16.27 -6.21 -8.30
N THR A 121 -16.37 -7.22 -9.17
CA THR A 121 -16.19 -7.04 -10.62
C THR A 121 -17.30 -6.22 -11.26
N GLU A 122 -18.47 -6.17 -10.62
CA GLU A 122 -19.64 -5.40 -11.08
C GLU A 122 -19.52 -3.90 -10.73
N LEU A 123 -18.53 -3.51 -9.92
CA LEU A 123 -18.28 -2.10 -9.62
C LEU A 123 -17.76 -1.36 -10.85
N THR A 124 -18.51 -0.33 -11.25
CA THR A 124 -18.13 0.62 -12.28
C THR A 124 -17.01 1.53 -11.78
N MET A 125 -16.37 2.27 -12.70
CA MET A 125 -15.36 3.25 -12.35
C MET A 125 -15.89 4.35 -11.39
N GLU A 126 -17.14 4.80 -11.58
CA GLU A 126 -17.75 5.80 -10.70
C GLU A 126 -18.03 5.22 -9.29
N HIS A 127 -18.48 3.96 -9.19
CA HIS A 127 -18.61 3.30 -7.89
C HIS A 127 -17.26 3.19 -7.17
N LEU A 128 -16.17 2.90 -7.89
CA LEU A 128 -14.83 2.81 -7.33
C LEU A 128 -14.29 4.17 -6.87
N LYS A 129 -14.57 5.26 -7.62
CA LYS A 129 -14.26 6.63 -7.18
C LYS A 129 -14.97 6.99 -5.88
N ASP A 130 -16.24 6.65 -5.78
CA ASP A 130 -17.01 6.90 -4.56
C ASP A 130 -16.50 6.07 -3.38
N LEU A 131 -16.10 4.82 -3.63
CA LEU A 131 -15.46 3.99 -2.62
C LEU A 131 -14.11 4.56 -2.16
N VAL A 132 -13.29 5.10 -3.08
CA VAL A 132 -12.05 5.82 -2.74
C VAL A 132 -12.34 7.01 -1.81
N LYS A 133 -13.37 7.82 -2.10
CA LYS A 133 -13.78 8.94 -1.23
C LYS A 133 -14.18 8.44 0.15
N GLN A 134 -14.98 7.38 0.21
CA GLN A 134 -15.41 6.76 1.47
C GLN A 134 -14.22 6.23 2.29
N TYR A 135 -13.25 5.57 1.65
CA TYR A 135 -12.04 5.06 2.32
C TYR A 135 -11.17 6.19 2.89
N LYS A 136 -10.98 7.28 2.15
CA LYS A 136 -10.25 8.46 2.66
C LYS A 136 -10.97 9.10 3.86
N ALA A 137 -12.29 9.21 3.80
CA ALA A 137 -13.09 9.72 4.91
C ALA A 137 -13.01 8.81 6.14
N LEU A 138 -13.04 7.48 5.93
CA LEU A 138 -12.85 6.48 6.98
C LEU A 138 -11.49 6.62 7.66
N ILE A 139 -10.41 6.77 6.88
CA ILE A 139 -9.06 7.01 7.38
C ILE A 139 -9.03 8.28 8.25
N ALA A 140 -9.55 9.39 7.75
CA ALA A 140 -9.60 10.65 8.49
C ALA A 140 -10.41 10.55 9.79
N LYS A 141 -11.50 9.79 9.77
CA LYS A 141 -12.33 9.55 10.96
C LYS A 141 -11.59 8.74 12.02
N LEU A 142 -10.91 7.67 11.64
CA LEU A 142 -10.30 6.71 12.56
C LEU A 142 -8.92 7.15 13.07
N THR A 143 -8.14 7.81 12.22
CA THR A 143 -6.74 8.18 12.54
C THR A 143 -6.57 9.65 12.88
N ARG A 144 -7.58 10.49 12.57
CA ARG A 144 -7.48 11.96 12.59
C ARG A 144 -6.46 12.54 11.61
N GLU A 145 -5.97 11.72 10.67
CA GLU A 145 -5.03 12.11 9.62
C GLU A 145 -5.65 11.87 8.24
N ALA A 146 -5.30 12.71 7.26
CA ALA A 146 -5.71 12.48 5.88
C ALA A 146 -4.85 11.39 5.22
N PHE A 147 -5.41 10.68 4.25
CA PHE A 147 -4.62 9.76 3.42
C PHE A 147 -3.50 10.53 2.69
N PRO A 148 -2.22 10.14 2.83
CA PRO A 148 -1.10 10.89 2.28
C PRO A 148 -1.18 10.96 0.75
N GLN A 149 -1.23 12.17 0.20
CA GLN A 149 -1.15 12.40 -1.25
C GLN A 149 0.30 12.54 -1.74
N ASP A 150 1.22 12.92 -0.84
CA ASP A 150 2.65 12.98 -1.15
C ASP A 150 3.24 11.56 -1.22
N VAL A 151 3.75 11.20 -2.39
CA VAL A 151 4.25 9.84 -2.66
C VAL A 151 5.53 9.50 -1.89
N MET A 152 6.33 10.51 -1.51
CA MET A 152 7.51 10.29 -0.67
C MET A 152 7.08 10.04 0.78
N GLN A 153 6.07 10.73 1.29
CA GLN A 153 5.47 10.45 2.59
C GLN A 153 4.88 9.03 2.62
N GLN A 154 4.19 8.61 1.55
CA GLN A 154 3.73 7.23 1.39
C GLN A 154 4.89 6.24 1.50
N LEU A 155 5.97 6.47 0.75
CA LEU A 155 7.14 5.59 0.76
C LEU A 155 7.76 5.49 2.16
N TRP A 156 7.99 6.63 2.83
CA TRP A 156 8.55 6.63 4.18
C TRP A 156 7.66 5.93 5.21
N GLY A 157 6.34 6.09 5.10
CA GLY A 157 5.38 5.36 5.92
C GLY A 157 5.48 3.85 5.69
N ALA A 158 5.48 3.42 4.43
CA ALA A 158 5.61 2.02 4.05
C ALA A 158 6.93 1.39 4.53
N LEU A 159 8.07 2.09 4.35
CA LEU A 159 9.36 1.63 4.86
C LEU A 159 9.33 1.45 6.38
N GLY A 160 8.75 2.41 7.10
CA GLY A 160 8.62 2.34 8.55
C GLY A 160 7.73 1.20 9.03
N ALA A 161 6.61 0.96 8.33
CA ALA A 161 5.71 -0.14 8.65
C ALA A 161 6.38 -1.50 8.42
N VAL A 162 7.04 -1.71 7.28
CA VAL A 162 7.73 -2.98 6.96
C VAL A 162 8.91 -3.23 7.93
N LEU A 163 9.71 -2.21 8.24
CA LEU A 163 10.77 -2.37 9.24
C LEU A 163 10.20 -2.61 10.64
N GLY A 164 9.06 -1.99 10.96
CA GLY A 164 8.31 -2.19 12.20
C GLY A 164 7.75 -3.60 12.32
N SER A 165 7.34 -4.22 11.22
CA SER A 165 6.72 -5.55 11.21
C SER A 165 7.64 -6.64 11.77
N TRP A 166 8.96 -6.45 11.69
CA TRP A 166 9.95 -7.31 12.34
C TRP A 166 9.77 -7.39 13.86
N LYS A 167 9.24 -6.35 14.49
CA LYS A 167 9.03 -6.28 15.93
C LYS A 167 7.60 -6.61 16.36
N ASN A 168 6.74 -6.99 15.42
CA ASN A 168 5.37 -7.36 15.76
C ASN A 168 5.35 -8.71 16.49
N GLU A 169 4.34 -8.90 17.34
CA GLU A 169 4.21 -10.07 18.20
C GLU A 169 4.23 -11.39 17.42
N ARG A 170 3.48 -11.47 16.31
CA ARG A 170 3.49 -12.62 15.40
C ARG A 170 4.90 -12.98 14.90
N ALA A 171 5.70 -11.96 14.55
CA ALA A 171 7.05 -12.15 14.04
C ALA A 171 8.01 -12.58 15.16
N ILE A 172 7.86 -12.04 16.37
CA ILE A 172 8.63 -12.44 17.55
C ILE A 172 8.39 -13.92 17.89
N ILE A 173 7.12 -14.32 17.98
CA ILE A 173 6.72 -15.70 18.29
C ILE A 173 7.28 -16.66 17.22
N TYR A 174 7.10 -16.33 15.94
CA TYR A 174 7.63 -17.13 14.84
C TYR A 174 9.15 -17.30 14.97
N ARG A 175 9.89 -16.20 15.21
CA ARG A 175 11.35 -16.27 15.37
C ARG A 175 11.78 -17.14 16.54
N GLN A 176 11.08 -17.06 17.67
CA GLN A 176 11.38 -17.90 18.83
C GLN A 176 11.15 -19.38 18.52
N GLN A 177 10.05 -19.70 17.82
CA GLN A 177 9.72 -21.07 17.44
C GLN A 177 10.76 -21.69 16.49
N TYR A 178 11.28 -20.90 15.54
CA TYR A 178 12.21 -21.38 14.50
C TYR A 178 13.69 -21.04 14.76
N GLY A 179 14.01 -20.48 15.93
CA GLY A 179 15.39 -20.13 16.30
C GLY A 179 16.02 -19.02 15.44
N ILE A 180 15.22 -18.11 14.90
CA ILE A 180 15.69 -17.01 14.05
C ILE A 180 16.15 -15.84 14.93
N PRO A 181 17.42 -15.40 14.84
CA PRO A 181 17.93 -14.34 15.70
C PRO A 181 17.29 -12.97 15.45
N SER A 182 16.99 -12.24 16.52
CA SER A 182 16.27 -10.96 16.44
C SER A 182 17.09 -9.82 15.84
N GLU A 183 18.42 -9.90 15.95
CA GLU A 183 19.38 -8.90 15.52
C GLU A 183 19.59 -8.86 14.00
N TRP A 184 19.14 -9.89 13.28
CA TRP A 184 19.23 -9.93 11.81
C TRP A 184 18.38 -8.84 11.14
N GLY A 185 17.28 -8.44 11.78
CA GLY A 185 16.37 -7.47 11.22
C GLY A 185 15.67 -7.96 9.95
N THR A 186 15.07 -7.01 9.22
CA THR A 186 14.50 -7.24 7.89
C THR A 186 14.99 -6.16 6.94
N ALA A 187 15.29 -6.54 5.70
CA ALA A 187 15.48 -5.62 4.61
C ALA A 187 14.12 -5.16 4.06
N VAL A 188 14.13 -4.07 3.31
CA VAL A 188 12.95 -3.61 2.56
C VAL A 188 13.29 -3.57 1.09
N ASN A 189 12.53 -4.31 0.30
CA ASN A 189 12.61 -4.33 -1.15
C ASN A 189 11.60 -3.33 -1.72
N VAL A 190 12.09 -2.35 -2.48
CA VAL A 190 11.26 -1.42 -3.25
C VAL A 190 11.43 -1.76 -4.72
N GLN A 191 10.34 -2.13 -5.38
CA GLN A 191 10.36 -2.63 -6.76
C GLN A 191 9.28 -1.97 -7.60
N ALA A 192 9.60 -1.56 -8.83
CA ALA A 192 8.60 -1.03 -9.76
C ALA A 192 7.46 -2.04 -10.00
N MET A 193 6.23 -1.55 -10.02
CA MET A 193 5.05 -2.36 -10.31
C MET A 193 5.02 -2.78 -11.79
N VAL A 194 4.58 -4.01 -12.01
CA VAL A 194 4.15 -4.53 -13.32
C VAL A 194 2.71 -5.01 -13.15
N PHE A 195 1.88 -4.74 -14.15
CA PHE A 195 0.47 -5.09 -14.13
C PHE A 195 0.21 -6.17 -15.19
N GLY A 196 -0.15 -7.37 -14.74
CA GLY A 196 -0.52 -8.49 -15.62
C GLY A 196 -2.01 -8.55 -15.93
N ASN A 197 -2.80 -7.62 -15.39
CA ASN A 197 -4.26 -7.56 -15.42
C ASN A 197 -4.79 -6.19 -15.88
N ALA A 198 -3.94 -5.42 -16.59
CA ALA A 198 -4.30 -4.13 -17.16
C ALA A 198 -5.33 -4.29 -18.30
#